data_AF-A0A2T2TGF2-F1
#
_entry.id   AF-A0A2T2TGF2-F1
#
_cell.length_a   1.000
_cell.length_b   1.000
_cell.length_c   1.000
_cell.angle_alpha   90.00
_cell.angle_beta   90.00
_cell.angle_gamma   90.00
#
_symmetry.space_group_name_H-M   'P 1'
#
loop_
_entity.id
_entity.type
_entity.pdbx_description
1 polymer ?
#
loop_
_entity_poly.entity_id
_entity_poly.type
_entity_poly.pdbx_seq_one_letter_code
_entity_poly.pdbx_strand_id
1 'polypeptide(L)'
;MADAVTARADDYSQWYLDVVRKAELADYSPVRGCMTIRPRGYALWERMQDALDGMFKETGHENAYFPLFVPQSFLEREAEHVEGFAKEVALVTHSRLVESEAEEGGLAPDPE
;
A
#
# COMPACT_ATOMS: atom_id res chain seq x y z
N MET A 1 10.33 -23.27 22.15
CA MET A 1 9.88 -22.17 23.02
C MET A 1 9.25 -21.14 22.10
N ALA A 2 8.03 -20.68 22.36
CA ALA A 2 7.47 -19.62 21.54
C ALA A 2 8.40 -18.40 21.61
N ASP A 3 8.83 -17.87 20.47
CA ASP A 3 9.75 -16.73 20.42
C ASP A 3 9.17 -15.57 21.24
N ALA A 4 9.85 -15.20 22.32
CA ALA A 4 9.39 -14.16 23.25
C ALA A 4 9.28 -12.81 22.51
N VAL A 5 8.18 -12.08 22.73
CA VAL A 5 8.01 -10.71 22.22
C VAL A 5 8.97 -9.79 22.96
N THR A 6 9.75 -8.97 22.25
CA THR A 6 10.63 -7.97 22.86
C THR A 6 9.86 -7.06 23.82
N ALA A 7 10.40 -6.76 25.00
CA ALA A 7 9.72 -5.87 25.92
C ALA A 7 9.66 -4.44 25.35
N ARG A 8 8.48 -3.83 25.41
CA ARG A 8 8.23 -2.50 24.87
C ARG A 8 9.17 -1.41 25.41
N ALA A 9 9.62 -1.54 26.66
CA ALA A 9 10.48 -0.57 27.32
C ALA A 9 11.95 -0.66 26.85
N ASP A 10 12.37 -1.81 26.34
CA ASP A 10 13.77 -2.06 25.97
C ASP A 10 14.03 -1.68 24.51
N ASP A 11 13.12 -2.06 23.61
CA ASP A 11 13.16 -1.68 22.19
C ASP A 11 11.74 -1.62 21.65
N TYR A 12 11.22 -0.40 21.53
CA TYR A 12 9.87 -0.14 21.03
C TYR A 12 9.70 -0.55 19.56
N SER A 13 10.72 -0.31 18.73
CA SER A 13 10.68 -0.61 17.30
C SER A 13 10.59 -2.11 17.06
N GLN A 14 11.43 -2.89 17.74
CA GLN A 14 11.37 -4.34 17.66
C GLN A 14 10.09 -4.90 18.28
N TRP A 15 9.66 -4.38 19.43
CA TRP A 15 8.39 -4.75 20.05
C TRP A 15 7.21 -4.58 19.09
N TYR A 16 7.14 -3.45 18.38
CA TYR A 16 6.08 -3.19 17.40
C TYR A 16 6.10 -4.23 16.27
N LEU A 17 7.27 -4.48 15.67
CA LEU A 17 7.42 -5.48 14.60
C LEU A 17 7.10 -6.90 15.08
N ASP A 18 7.43 -7.22 16.32
CA ASP A 18 7.10 -8.50 16.96
C ASP A 18 5.60 -8.65 17.16
N VAL A 19 4.93 -7.62 17.67
CA VAL A 19 3.48 -7.63 17.87
C VAL A 19 2.75 -7.79 16.54
N VAL A 20 3.10 -6.98 15.53
CA VAL A 20 2.46 -7.05 14.20
C VAL A 20 2.57 -8.46 13.60
N ARG A 21 3.76 -9.08 13.67
CA ARG A 21 3.99 -10.41 13.09
C ARG A 21 3.40 -11.54 13.93
N LYS A 22 3.68 -11.57 15.24
CA LYS A 22 3.24 -12.66 16.14
C LYS A 22 1.73 -12.62 16.37
N ALA A 23 1.09 -11.45 16.28
CA ALA A 23 -0.35 -11.35 16.30
C ALA A 23 -0.98 -11.61 14.93
N GLU A 24 -0.19 -11.86 13.88
CA GLU A 24 -0.69 -12.16 12.53
C GLU A 24 -1.49 -11.01 11.92
N LEU A 25 -1.02 -9.76 12.09
CA LEU A 25 -1.67 -8.58 11.54
C LEU A 25 -1.22 -8.28 10.10
N ALA A 26 0.09 -8.34 9.83
CA ALA A 26 0.66 -8.12 8.51
C ALA A 26 1.99 -8.85 8.35
N ASP A 27 2.31 -9.21 7.10
CA ASP A 27 3.58 -9.82 6.69
C ASP A 27 4.33 -8.92 5.70
N TYR A 28 5.64 -9.13 5.59
CA TYR A 28 6.45 -8.43 4.60
C TYR A 28 6.08 -8.85 3.17
N SER A 29 6.03 -7.88 2.27
CA SER A 29 5.92 -8.11 0.82
C SER A 29 7.32 -8.25 0.20
N PRO A 30 7.48 -8.98 -0.92
CA PRO A 30 8.70 -8.91 -1.72
C PRO A 30 8.96 -7.49 -2.29
N VAL A 31 7.93 -6.63 -2.34
CA VAL A 31 8.06 -5.24 -2.77
C VAL A 31 8.41 -4.36 -1.57
N ARG A 32 9.54 -3.63 -1.69
CA ARG A 32 10.01 -2.71 -0.64
C ARG A 32 8.94 -1.67 -0.31
N GLY A 33 8.67 -1.49 0.99
CA GLY A 33 7.68 -0.52 1.47
C GLY A 33 6.23 -1.03 1.40
N CYS A 34 5.99 -2.23 0.85
CA CYS A 34 4.69 -2.87 0.85
C CYS A 34 4.60 -3.95 1.93
N MET A 35 3.37 -4.29 2.31
CA MET A 35 3.06 -5.36 3.25
C MET A 35 1.80 -6.09 2.81
N THR A 36 1.71 -7.37 3.16
CA THR A 36 0.49 -8.16 3.02
C THR A 36 -0.27 -8.09 4.33
N ILE A 37 -1.43 -7.42 4.34
CA ILE A 37 -2.27 -7.35 5.53
C ILE A 37 -3.00 -8.69 5.67
N ARG A 38 -2.79 -9.38 6.79
CA ARG A 38 -3.37 -10.70 7.08
C ARG A 38 -4.83 -10.56 7.53
N PRO A 39 -5.63 -11.65 7.52
CA PRO A 39 -7.06 -11.57 7.86
C PRO A 39 -7.35 -10.89 9.20
N ARG A 40 -6.53 -11.13 10.24
CA ARG A 40 -6.73 -10.48 11.53
C ARG A 40 -6.49 -8.97 11.48
N GLY A 41 -5.45 -8.53 10.76
CA GLY A 41 -5.18 -7.11 10.55
C GLY A 41 -6.24 -6.44 9.69
N TYR A 42 -6.67 -7.12 8.63
CA TYR A 42 -7.70 -6.60 7.73
C TYR A 42 -9.06 -6.47 8.42
N ALA A 43 -9.42 -7.43 9.29
CA ALA A 43 -10.63 -7.34 10.10
C ALA A 43 -10.64 -6.17 11.09
N LEU A 44 -9.47 -5.65 11.51
CA LEU A 44 -9.40 -4.40 12.28
C LEU A 44 -9.69 -3.20 11.39
N TRP A 45 -9.13 -3.20 10.18
CA TRP A 45 -9.38 -2.16 9.18
C TRP A 45 -10.86 -2.10 8.78
N GLU A 46 -11.48 -3.23 8.46
CA GLU A 46 -12.90 -3.31 8.09
C GLU A 46 -13.80 -2.71 9.18
N ARG A 47 -13.55 -3.02 10.46
CA ARG A 47 -14.33 -2.44 11.57
C ARG A 47 -14.17 -0.93 11.70
N MET A 48 -12.96 -0.41 11.46
CA MET A 48 -12.73 1.05 11.47
C MET A 48 -13.43 1.71 10.29
N GLN A 49 -13.32 1.11 9.11
CA GLN A 49 -13.97 1.57 7.90
C GLN A 49 -15.49 1.60 8.06
N ASP A 50 -16.12 0.53 8.57
CA ASP A 50 -17.56 0.45 8.81
C ASP A 50 -18.04 1.53 9.77
N ALA A 51 -17.31 1.76 10.86
CA ALA A 51 -17.65 2.79 11.83
C ALA A 51 -17.60 4.20 11.21
N LEU A 52 -16.53 4.51 10.49
CA LEU A 52 -16.37 5.81 9.84
C LEU A 52 -17.38 6.01 8.69
N ASP A 53 -17.60 4.99 7.88
CA ASP A 53 -18.58 5.01 6.78
C ASP A 53 -20.00 5.28 7.31
N GLY A 54 -20.37 4.68 8.44
CA GLY A 54 -21.62 5.01 9.14
C GLY A 54 -21.72 6.50 9.49
N MET A 55 -20.69 7.06 10.13
CA MET A 55 -20.64 8.48 10.53
C MET A 55 -20.68 9.43 9.32
N PHE A 56 -20.03 9.07 8.20
CA PHE A 56 -20.08 9.86 6.97
C PHE A 56 -21.48 9.87 6.35
N LYS A 57 -22.16 8.73 6.34
CA LYS A 57 -23.54 8.63 5.85
C LYS A 57 -24.53 9.40 6.70
N GLU A 58 -24.35 9.43 8.03
CA GLU A 58 -25.17 10.24 8.94
C GLU A 58 -25.11 11.74 8.64
N THR A 59 -24.01 12.19 8.03
CA THR A 59 -23.79 13.60 7.64
C THR A 59 -24.08 13.86 6.16
N GLY A 60 -24.66 12.89 5.45
CA GLY A 60 -25.12 13.04 4.07
C GLY A 60 -24.05 12.84 2.99
N HIS A 61 -22.89 12.24 3.34
CA HIS A 61 -21.86 11.92 2.36
C HIS A 61 -22.21 10.64 1.59
N GLU A 62 -21.77 10.59 0.34
CA GLU A 62 -21.94 9.44 -0.56
C GLU A 62 -20.58 8.91 -0.99
N ASN A 63 -20.42 7.58 -0.96
CA ASN A 63 -19.20 6.94 -1.43
C ASN A 63 -19.13 6.99 -2.96
N ALA A 64 -17.94 7.28 -3.47
CA ALA A 64 -17.60 7.19 -4.88
C ALA A 64 -16.28 6.45 -5.05
N TYR A 65 -16.10 5.81 -6.21
CA TYR A 65 -14.85 5.15 -6.58
C TYR A 65 -14.24 5.87 -7.78
N PHE A 66 -13.04 6.43 -7.58
CA PHE A 66 -12.28 7.10 -8.62
C PHE A 66 -11.24 6.14 -9.22
N PRO A 67 -10.82 6.36 -10.48
CA PRO A 67 -9.74 5.58 -11.08
C PRO A 67 -8.45 5.64 -10.25
N LEU A 68 -7.76 4.49 -10.15
CA LEU A 68 -6.45 4.42 -9.48
C LEU A 68 -5.38 5.22 -10.22
N PHE A 69 -5.40 5.20 -11.56
CA PHE A 69 -4.43 5.92 -12.38
C PHE A 69 -4.91 7.34 -12.65
N VAL A 70 -4.09 8.32 -12.25
CA VAL A 70 -4.33 9.74 -12.46
C VAL A 70 -3.40 10.24 -13.57
N PRO A 71 -3.89 10.95 -14.60
CA PRO A 71 -3.03 11.53 -15.62
C PRO A 71 -1.99 12.46 -15.00
N GLN A 72 -0.74 12.36 -15.45
CA GLN A 72 0.35 13.22 -14.96
C GLN A 72 0.00 14.72 -15.08
N SER A 73 -0.67 15.10 -16.18
CA SER A 73 -1.10 16.49 -16.40
C SER A 73 -2.07 17.02 -15.33
N PHE A 74 -2.78 16.15 -14.59
CA PHE A 74 -3.64 16.56 -13.49
C PHE A 74 -2.81 16.84 -12.22
N LEU A 75 -1.74 16.08 -11.99
CA LEU A 75 -0.81 16.32 -10.90
C LEU A 75 -0.01 17.61 -11.11
N GLU A 76 0.34 17.92 -12.36
CA GLU A 76 1.07 19.15 -12.73
C GLU A 76 0.26 20.44 -12.50
N ARG A 77 -1.07 20.36 -12.49
CA ARG A 77 -1.92 21.54 -12.24
C ARG A 77 -1.85 22.06 -10.80
N GLU A 78 -1.37 21.25 -9.87
CA GLU A 78 -1.12 21.59 -8.47
C GLU A 78 0.34 22.00 -8.21
N ALA A 79 1.06 22.47 -9.25
CA ALA A 79 2.51 22.72 -9.25
C ALA A 79 3.08 23.46 -8.02
N GLU A 80 2.30 24.32 -7.36
CA GLU A 80 2.71 25.03 -6.15
C GLU A 80 2.86 24.10 -4.91
N HIS A 81 2.19 22.93 -4.90
CA HIS A 81 2.30 21.89 -3.87
C HIS A 81 3.19 20.70 -4.29
N VAL A 82 3.63 20.66 -5.56
CA VAL A 82 4.24 19.46 -6.21
C VAL A 82 5.67 19.17 -5.77
N GLU A 83 6.45 20.14 -5.27
CA GLU A 83 7.86 19.90 -4.89
C GLU A 83 8.03 18.79 -3.83
N GLY A 84 7.03 18.61 -2.95
CA GLY A 84 6.98 17.50 -2.00
C GLY A 84 6.44 16.19 -2.60
N PHE A 85 5.36 16.27 -3.37
CA PHE A 85 4.65 15.09 -3.89
C PHE A 85 5.37 14.38 -5.03
N ALA A 86 6.10 15.09 -5.89
CA ALA A 86 6.73 14.51 -7.08
C ALA A 86 7.72 13.38 -6.78
N LYS A 87 8.32 13.37 -5.59
CA LYS A 87 9.35 12.38 -5.21
C LYS A 87 8.77 11.03 -4.75
N GLU A 88 7.47 10.94 -4.52
CA GLU A 88 6.82 9.76 -3.92
C GLU A 88 5.82 9.05 -4.87
N VAL A 89 5.76 9.47 -6.15
CA VAL A 89 4.83 8.89 -7.13
C VAL A 89 5.46 7.74 -7.90
N ALA A 90 4.78 6.59 -7.93
CA ALA A 90 5.09 5.52 -8.86
C ALA A 90 4.45 5.83 -10.23
N LEU A 91 5.26 5.97 -11.28
CA LEU A 91 4.78 6.19 -12.64
C LEU A 91 4.56 4.87 -13.37
N VAL A 92 3.41 4.74 -14.02
CA VAL A 92 3.13 3.66 -14.97
C VAL A 92 3.51 4.16 -16.37
N THR A 93 4.61 3.63 -16.92
CA THR A 93 5.14 4.03 -18.23
C THR A 93 4.87 3.01 -19.34
N HIS A 94 4.58 1.77 -18.99
CA HIS A 94 4.29 0.68 -19.93
C HIS A 94 3.01 -0.03 -19.50
N SER A 95 2.22 -0.49 -20.47
CA SER A 95 0.92 -1.13 -20.23
C SER A 95 0.88 -2.63 -20.57
N ARG A 96 1.91 -3.13 -21.26
CA ARG A 96 1.98 -4.50 -21.75
C ARG A 96 3.40 -5.06 -21.67
N LEU A 97 3.47 -6.39 -21.73
CA LEU A 97 4.72 -7.15 -21.80
C LEU A 97 4.79 -7.86 -23.17
N VAL A 98 6.00 -7.98 -23.71
CA VAL A 98 6.34 -8.76 -24.90
C VAL A 98 7.35 -9.85 -24.54
N GLU A 99 7.50 -10.84 -25.41
CA GLU A 99 8.52 -11.88 -25.25
C GLU A 99 9.91 -11.24 -25.26
N SER A 100 10.76 -11.65 -24.31
CA SER A 100 12.11 -11.15 -24.17
C SER A 100 13.06 -11.86 -25.13
N GLU A 101 13.92 -11.10 -25.81
CA GLU A 101 15.02 -11.68 -26.60
C GLU A 101 16.18 -12.18 -25.72
N ALA A 102 16.21 -11.82 -24.43
CA ALA A 102 17.32 -12.12 -23.52
C ALA A 102 17.23 -13.54 -22.92
N GLU A 103 16.03 -14.06 -22.72
CA GLU A 103 15.79 -15.37 -22.09
C GLU A 103 14.57 -16.05 -22.74
N GLU A 104 14.69 -17.32 -23.12
CA GLU A 104 13.59 -18.10 -23.71
C GLU A 104 12.43 -18.25 -22.70
N GLY A 105 11.24 -17.77 -23.07
CA GLY A 105 10.08 -17.68 -22.18
C GLY A 105 10.10 -16.49 -21.21
N GLY A 106 11.09 -15.61 -21.31
CA GLY A 106 11.15 -14.35 -20.56
C GLY A 106 10.16 -13.30 -21.09
N LEU A 107 9.76 -12.36 -20.23
CA LEU A 107 8.92 -11.22 -20.60
C LEU A 107 9.65 -9.91 -20.33
N ALA A 108 9.51 -8.94 -21.22
CA ALA A 108 10.03 -7.58 -21.07
C ALA A 108 8.91 -6.54 -21.26
N PRO A 109 8.99 -5.36 -20.64
CA PRO A 109 8.08 -4.24 -20.96
C PRO A 109 8.14 -3.93 -22.45
N ASP A 110 6.98 -3.79 -23.07
CA ASP A 110 6.90 -3.41 -24.47
C ASP A 110 7.38 -1.98 -24.66
N PRO A 111 8.38 -1.71 -25.52
CA PRO A 111 8.89 -0.37 -25.75
C PRO A 111 7.90 0.56 -26.49
N GLU A 112 6.84 0.00 -27.08
CA GLU A 112 5.79 0.72 -27.82
C GLU A 112 4.51 0.96 -27.01
#